data_AF-A0A4R3VXJ2-F1
#
_entry.id   AF-A0A4R3VXJ2-F1
#
_cell.length_a   1.000
_cell.length_b   1.000
_cell.length_c   1.000
_cell.angle_alpha   90.00
_cell.angle_beta   90.00
_cell.angle_gamma   90.00
#
_symmetry.space_group_name_H-M   'P 1'
#
loop_
_entity.id
_entity.type
_entity.pdbx_description
1 polymer ?
#
loop_
_entity_poly.entity_id
_entity_poly.type
_entity_poly.pdbx_seq_one_letter_code
_entity_poly.pdbx_strand_id
1 'polypeptide(L)'
;KRNKSGSTSVQIIDKSSGRYIVHQTVGSSSDQQEIDRLIKKGKRIIESNGGQTSIPFQRSQELDFIDTFLNSLDTMSLVGPELLLGHIFNDIGFK
;
A
#
# COMPACT_ATOMS: atom_id res chain seq x y z
N LYS A 1 10.54 8.19 22.36
CA LYS A 1 10.50 7.99 23.83
C LYS A 1 11.88 8.25 24.41
N ARG A 2 12.06 9.23 25.30
CA ARG A 2 13.35 9.47 25.97
C ARG A 2 13.60 8.37 27.01
N ASN A 3 14.78 7.78 26.98
CA ASN A 3 15.20 6.71 27.88
C ASN A 3 15.94 7.29 29.09
N LYS A 4 15.95 6.56 30.20
CA LYS A 4 16.70 6.92 31.41
C LYS A 4 18.21 7.04 31.17
N SER A 5 18.73 6.33 30.17
CA SER A 5 20.13 6.37 29.73
C SER A 5 20.50 7.61 28.92
N GLY A 6 19.55 8.51 28.61
CA GLY A 6 19.79 9.70 27.80
C GLY A 6 19.55 9.50 26.30
N SER A 7 19.44 8.26 25.80
CA SER A 7 19.06 7.99 24.41
C SER A 7 17.56 8.16 24.16
N THR A 8 17.16 8.25 22.90
CA THR A 8 15.77 8.32 22.46
C THR A 8 15.43 7.06 21.67
N SER A 9 14.43 6.31 22.12
CA SER A 9 13.85 5.18 21.37
C SER A 9 12.80 5.66 20.37
N VAL A 10 12.89 5.14 19.15
CA VAL A 10 11.89 5.30 18.08
C VAL A 10 11.05 4.02 18.02
N GLN A 11 9.73 4.17 18.17
CA GLN A 11 8.80 3.04 18.30
C GLN A 11 7.61 3.22 17.37
N ILE A 12 7.10 2.13 16.83
CA ILE A 12 5.84 2.06 16.07
C ILE A 12 4.76 1.63 17.04
N ILE A 13 3.70 2.43 17.14
CA ILE A 13 2.62 2.27 18.09
C ILE A 13 1.30 2.24 17.33
N ASP A 14 0.45 1.30 17.69
CA ASP A 14 -0.93 1.21 17.25
C ASP A 14 -1.86 1.63 18.39
N LYS A 15 -2.87 2.40 18.01
CA LYS A 15 -3.92 2.93 18.88
C LYS A 15 -5.33 2.65 18.34
N SER A 16 -5.46 1.91 17.25
CA SER A 16 -6.73 1.62 16.56
C SER A 16 -7.75 0.93 17.46
N SER A 17 -7.30 0.08 18.37
CA SER A 17 -8.13 -0.63 19.35
C SER A 17 -8.49 0.18 20.60
N GLY A 18 -8.12 1.47 20.65
CA GLY A 18 -8.23 2.30 21.86
C GLY A 18 -7.19 1.98 22.94
N ARG A 19 -6.35 0.96 22.74
CA ARG A 19 -5.23 0.61 23.62
C ARG A 19 -3.92 1.07 23.02
N TYR A 20 -2.95 1.41 23.87
CA TYR A 20 -1.60 1.73 23.45
C TYR A 20 -0.79 0.44 23.26
N ILE A 21 -0.57 0.03 22.01
CA ILE A 21 0.15 -1.20 21.68
C ILE A 21 1.44 -0.83 20.93
N VAL A 22 2.59 -1.23 21.48
CA VAL A 22 3.87 -1.07 20.76
C VAL A 22 4.05 -2.28 19.85
N HIS A 23 3.96 -2.07 18.53
CA HIS A 23 4.22 -3.12 17.54
C HIS A 23 5.70 -3.48 17.50
N GLN A 24 6.57 -2.47 17.43
CA GLN A 24 8.01 -2.68 17.47
C GLN A 24 8.77 -1.44 17.90
N THR A 25 9.98 -1.66 18.42
CA THR A 25 11.00 -0.61 18.56
C THR A 25 11.91 -0.66 17.34
N VAL A 26 12.02 0.45 16.60
CA VAL A 26 12.83 0.55 15.38
C VAL A 26 14.32 0.66 15.73
N GLY A 27 14.62 1.30 16.86
CA GLY A 27 15.96 1.49 17.40
C GLY A 27 15.98 2.59 18.47
N SER A 28 17.17 2.92 18.94
CA SER A 28 17.39 4.03 19.87
C SER A 28 18.76 4.65 19.66
N SER A 29 18.87 5.96 19.83
CA SER A 29 20.14 6.70 19.74
C SER A 29 20.10 7.98 20.57
N SER A 30 21.26 8.47 21.00
CA SER A 30 21.41 9.84 21.56
C SER A 30 21.77 10.87 20.49
N ASP A 31 22.18 10.43 19.29
CA ASP A 31 22.50 11.29 18.16
C ASP A 31 21.24 11.66 17.35
N GLN A 32 21.09 12.95 17.04
CA GLN A 32 19.89 13.46 16.37
C GLN A 32 19.77 12.97 14.92
N GLN A 33 20.89 12.85 14.20
CA GLN A 33 20.85 12.39 12.81
C GLN A 33 20.43 10.92 12.72
N GLU A 34 20.93 10.09 13.65
CA GLU A 34 20.51 8.69 13.73
C GLU A 34 19.05 8.55 14.16
N ILE A 35 18.56 9.40 15.08
CA ILE A 35 17.13 9.45 15.42
C ILE A 35 16.29 9.74 14.16
N ASP A 36 16.68 10.73 13.36
CA ASP A 36 15.97 11.08 12.12
C ASP A 36 16.00 9.93 11.10
N ARG A 37 17.13 9.22 11.00
CA ARG A 37 17.26 8.01 10.18
C ARG A 37 16.34 6.89 10.65
N LEU A 38 16.26 6.66 11.95
CA LEU A 38 15.36 5.67 12.57
C LEU A 38 13.88 6.04 12.35
N ILE A 39 13.53 7.33 12.39
CA ILE A 39 12.18 7.80 12.06
C ILE A 39 11.84 7.49 10.60
N LYS A 40 12.73 7.82 9.65
CA LYS A 40 12.55 7.50 8.23
C LYS A 40 12.40 5.99 8.01
N LYS A 41 13.21 5.18 8.70
CA LYS A 41 13.09 3.71 8.67
C LYS A 41 11.73 3.24 9.20
N GLY A 42 11.27 3.79 10.32
CA GLY A 42 9.97 3.46 10.90
C GLY A 42 8.82 3.75 9.95
N LYS A 43 8.85 4.90 9.25
CA LYS A 43 7.84 5.25 8.24
C LYS A 43 7.76 4.22 7.12
N ARG A 44 8.91 3.80 6.57
CA ARG A 44 8.95 2.76 5.53
C ARG A 44 8.39 1.42 6.00
N ILE A 45 8.62 1.05 7.27
CA ILE A 45 8.06 -0.18 7.85
C ILE A 45 6.54 -0.09 7.96
N ILE A 46 6.01 1.09 8.32
CA ILE A 46 4.56 1.31 8.35
C ILE A 46 3.97 1.22 6.94
N GLU A 47 4.63 1.84 5.96
CA GLU A 47 4.22 1.79 4.55
C GLU A 47 4.26 0.36 3.99
N SER A 48 5.28 -0.44 4.32
CA SER A 48 5.40 -1.83 3.84
C SER A 48 4.41 -2.78 4.50
N ASN A 49 4.08 -2.57 5.78
CA ASN A 49 3.20 -3.46 6.54
C ASN A 49 1.72 -3.06 6.45
N GLY A 50 1.44 -1.86 5.93
CA GLY A 50 0.10 -1.27 5.94
C GLY A 50 -0.91 -1.90 4.99
N GLY A 51 -0.49 -2.76 4.04
CA GLY A 51 -1.37 -3.48 3.08
C GLY A 51 -2.23 -2.61 2.15
N GLN A 52 -2.38 -1.35 2.47
CA GLN A 52 -3.13 -0.35 1.75
C GLN A 52 -2.12 0.56 1.07
N THR A 53 -2.07 0.44 -0.25
CA THR A 53 -1.40 1.40 -1.12
C THR A 53 -1.83 2.79 -0.67
N SER A 54 -0.91 3.55 -0.07
CA SER A 54 -1.13 4.97 0.15
C SER A 54 -1.33 5.55 -1.23
N ILE A 55 -2.57 5.85 -1.62
CA ILE A 55 -2.86 6.53 -2.88
C ILE A 55 -2.14 7.87 -2.76
N PRO A 56 -1.05 8.09 -3.51
CA PRO A 56 -0.40 9.39 -3.50
C PRO A 56 -1.41 10.33 -4.16
N PHE A 57 -1.99 11.26 -3.40
CA PHE A 57 -2.87 12.29 -3.94
C PHE A 57 -2.04 13.30 -4.76
N GLN A 58 -1.44 12.83 -5.85
CA GLN A 58 -0.82 13.63 -6.89
C GLN A 58 -1.79 13.63 -8.06
N ARG A 59 -2.58 14.71 -8.16
CA ARG A 59 -3.68 14.91 -9.11
C ARG A 59 -3.37 14.51 -10.56
N SER A 60 -2.10 14.58 -10.97
CA SER A 60 -1.64 14.17 -12.30
C SER A 60 -1.59 12.64 -12.48
N GLN A 61 -1.16 11.89 -11.47
CA GLN A 61 -1.09 10.42 -11.53
C GLN A 61 -2.47 9.75 -11.41
N GLU A 62 -3.44 10.46 -10.81
CA GLU A 62 -4.83 10.01 -10.73
C GLU A 62 -5.49 9.94 -12.10
N LEU A 63 -5.25 10.91 -12.99
CA LEU A 63 -5.79 10.87 -14.36
C LEU A 63 -5.22 9.70 -15.14
N ASP A 64 -3.91 9.48 -15.10
CA ASP A 64 -3.27 8.37 -15.79
C ASP A 64 -3.76 7.00 -15.25
N PHE A 65 -3.99 6.90 -13.93
CA PHE A 65 -4.53 5.68 -13.32
C PHE A 65 -6.00 5.46 -13.68
N ILE A 66 -6.83 6.50 -13.65
CA ILE A 66 -8.23 6.45 -14.09
C ILE A 66 -8.29 6.03 -15.56
N ASP A 67 -7.49 6.66 -16.43
CA ASP A 67 -7.44 6.33 -17.84
C ASP A 67 -6.98 4.88 -18.06
N THR A 68 -5.93 4.44 -17.36
CA THR A 68 -5.46 3.04 -17.45
C THR A 68 -6.54 2.05 -16.97
N PHE A 69 -7.25 2.37 -15.88
CA PHE A 69 -8.33 1.55 -15.35
C PHE A 69 -9.53 1.49 -16.30
N LEU A 70 -9.96 2.63 -16.86
CA LEU A 70 -11.04 2.68 -17.85
C LEU A 70 -10.68 1.91 -19.12
N ASN A 71 -9.45 2.08 -19.63
CA ASN A 71 -8.95 1.29 -20.76
C ASN A 71 -8.92 -0.22 -20.45
N SER A 72 -8.63 -0.61 -19.20
CA SER A 72 -8.67 -2.01 -18.78
C SER A 72 -10.10 -2.57 -18.72
N LEU A 73 -11.08 -1.76 -18.32
CA LEU A 73 -12.50 -2.15 -18.35
C LEU A 73 -13.03 -2.24 -19.78
N ASP A 74 -12.64 -1.32 -20.66
CA ASP A 74 -13.03 -1.35 -22.07
C ASP A 74 -12.45 -2.59 -22.77
N THR A 75 -11.19 -2.94 -22.49
CA THR A 75 -10.59 -4.18 -23.01
C THR A 75 -11.26 -5.43 -22.44
N MET A 76 -11.61 -5.46 -21.14
CA MET A 76 -12.42 -6.56 -20.58
C MET A 76 -13.81 -6.65 -21.21
N SER A 77 -14.46 -5.52 -21.48
CA SER A 77 -15.75 -5.45 -22.18
C SER A 77 -15.64 -5.85 -23.65
N LEU A 78 -14.47 -5.72 -24.28
CA LEU A 78 -14.22 -6.18 -25.65
C LEU A 78 -14.00 -7.70 -25.71
N VAL A 79 -13.32 -8.26 -24.71
CA VAL A 79 -13.07 -9.71 -24.59
C VAL A 79 -14.30 -10.49 -24.11
N GLY A 80 -15.20 -9.86 -23.34
CA GLY A 80 -16.43 -10.48 -22.82
C GLY A 80 -17.37 -11.03 -23.91
N PRO A 81 -17.72 -10.26 -24.95
CA PRO A 81 -18.48 -10.73 -26.10
C PRO A 81 -17.79 -11.88 -26.83
N GLU A 82 -16.46 -11.87 -26.96
CA GLU A 82 -15.70 -12.93 -27.64
C GLU A 82 -15.68 -14.23 -26.81
N LEU A 83 -15.58 -14.14 -25.49
CA LEU A 83 -15.72 -15.29 -24.58
C LEU A 83 -17.15 -15.86 -24.58
N LEU A 84 -18.17 -14.99 -24.60
CA LEU A 84 -19.57 -15.39 -24.68
C LEU A 84 -19.93 -16.00 -26.05
N LEU A 85 -19.58 -15.34 -27.16
CA LEU A 85 -19.81 -15.85 -28.51
C LEU A 85 -18.96 -17.10 -28.77
N GLY A 86 -17.71 -17.15 -28.30
CA GLY A 86 -16.85 -18.31 -28.43
C GLY A 86 -17.41 -19.53 -27.69
N HIS A 87 -17.98 -19.33 -26.50
CA HIS A 87 -18.71 -20.40 -25.81
C HIS A 87 -19.96 -20.82 -26.57
N ILE A 88 -20.81 -19.87 -26.98
CA ILE A 88 -22.03 -20.18 -27.74
C ILE A 88 -21.71 -20.91 -29.05
N PHE A 89 -20.68 -20.47 -29.78
CA PHE A 89 -20.23 -21.05 -31.04
C PHE A 89 -19.76 -22.51 -30.88
N ASN A 90 -18.99 -22.80 -29.82
CA ASN A 90 -18.57 -24.15 -29.48
C ASN A 90 -19.75 -25.03 -29.01
N ASP A 91 -20.68 -24.47 -28.23
CA ASP A 91 -21.82 -25.19 -27.68
C ASP A 91 -22.88 -25.55 -28.75
N ILE A 92 -22.99 -24.77 -29.83
CA ILE A 92 -23.88 -25.06 -30.97
C ILE A 92 -23.21 -25.94 -32.06
N GLY A 93 -21.96 -26.36 -31.86
CA GLY A 93 -21.33 -27.44 -32.64
C GLY A 93 -20.73 -27.06 -33.99
N PHE A 94 -20.44 -25.78 -34.25
CA PHE A 94 -19.64 -25.41 -35.41
C PHE A 94 -18.14 -25.57 -35.06
N LYS A 95 -17.48 -26.53 -35.72
CA LYS A 95 -16.02 -26.58 -35.85
C LYS A 95 -15.62 -26.18 -37.25
#